data_AF-A0A699UZG4-F1
#
_entry.id   AF-A0A699UZG4-F1
#
_cell.length_a   1.000
_cell.length_b   1.000
_cell.length_c   1.000
_cell.angle_alpha   90.00
_cell.angle_beta   90.00
_cell.angle_gamma   90.00
#
_symmetry.space_group_name_H-M   'P 1'
#
loop_
_entity.id
_entity.type
_entity.pdbx_description
1 polymer ?
#
loop_
_entity_poly.entity_id
_entity_poly.type
_entity_poly.pdbx_seq_one_letter_code
_entity_poly.pdbx_strand_id
1 'polypeptide(L)'
;MKKGGAEKDTKPRKKVTYPTCNTRSSPKALFNAMSCLTNERKRCLKQMGFERYINFPIVELPSTLAYHVIENFHTPSMELRLQKGSVKATRQKVHDILSIPMGNTKLQDLEQRDANDPFIVEWEAQYSW
;
A
#
# COMPACT_ATOMS: atom_id res chain seq x y z
N MET A 1 -16.38 -15.25 -56.81
CA MET A 1 -17.12 -14.65 -55.67
C MET A 1 -16.16 -14.42 -54.52
N LYS A 2 -16.03 -13.17 -54.04
CA LYS A 2 -15.20 -12.77 -52.88
C LYS A 2 -15.80 -13.29 -51.57
N LYS A 3 -14.96 -13.71 -50.63
CA LYS A 3 -15.11 -13.36 -49.21
C LYS A 3 -13.72 -13.11 -48.61
N GLY A 4 -13.44 -11.84 -48.33
CA GLY A 4 -12.28 -11.43 -47.53
C GLY A 4 -12.57 -11.66 -46.06
N GLY A 5 -11.66 -12.34 -45.37
CA GLY A 5 -11.55 -12.29 -43.92
C GLY A 5 -10.47 -11.28 -43.57
N ALA A 6 -10.84 -10.19 -42.92
CA ALA A 6 -9.88 -9.25 -42.36
C ALA A 6 -9.20 -9.92 -41.16
N GLU A 7 -7.97 -10.37 -41.35
CA GLU A 7 -7.05 -10.75 -40.29
C GLU A 7 -6.75 -9.49 -39.48
N LYS A 8 -7.32 -9.41 -38.26
CA LYS A 8 -7.01 -8.33 -37.33
C LYS A 8 -5.61 -8.57 -36.79
N ASP A 9 -4.62 -7.91 -37.40
CA ASP A 9 -3.26 -7.76 -36.89
C ASP A 9 -3.30 -7.23 -35.46
N THR A 10 -3.29 -8.15 -34.51
CA THR A 10 -3.25 -7.81 -33.08
C THR A 10 -1.78 -7.63 -32.74
N LYS A 11 -1.26 -6.42 -33.01
CA LYS A 11 0.14 -6.07 -32.71
C LYS A 11 0.48 -6.51 -31.27
N PRO A 12 1.59 -7.23 -31.04
CA PRO A 12 1.95 -7.70 -29.71
C PRO A 12 2.16 -6.49 -28.80
N ARG A 13 1.36 -6.40 -27.73
CA ARG A 13 1.54 -5.38 -26.70
C ARG A 13 2.95 -5.56 -26.11
N LYS A 14 3.82 -4.56 -26.29
CA LYS A 14 5.13 -4.53 -25.64
C LYS A 14 4.94 -4.71 -24.14
N LYS A 15 5.49 -5.79 -23.57
CA LYS A 15 5.46 -6.01 -22.13
C LYS A 15 6.41 -4.98 -21.50
N VAL A 16 5.84 -4.04 -20.75
CA VAL A 16 6.62 -3.11 -19.93
C VAL A 16 7.05 -3.88 -18.69
N THR A 17 8.36 -4.01 -18.49
CA THR A 17 8.93 -4.59 -17.27
C THR A 17 9.13 -3.47 -16.26
N TYR A 18 8.51 -3.62 -15.10
CA TYR A 18 8.69 -2.69 -13.98
C TYR A 18 9.72 -3.26 -13.02
N PRO A 19 10.68 -2.46 -12.53
CA PRO A 19 11.59 -2.87 -11.46
C PRO A 19 10.83 -3.38 -10.22
N THR A 20 11.47 -4.24 -9.43
CA THR A 20 10.91 -4.72 -8.17
C THR A 20 10.81 -3.57 -7.15
N CYS A 21 9.61 -3.33 -6.61
CA CYS A 21 9.42 -2.41 -5.49
C CYS A 21 9.53 -3.19 -4.18
N ASN A 22 10.61 -2.98 -3.42
CA ASN A 22 10.81 -3.63 -2.13
C ASN A 22 9.94 -2.94 -1.07
N THR A 23 8.87 -3.59 -0.62
CA THR A 23 8.04 -3.09 0.47
C THR A 23 8.53 -3.60 1.82
N ARG A 24 8.40 -2.77 2.87
CA ARG A 24 8.79 -3.13 4.26
C ARG A 24 8.08 -4.36 4.81
N SER A 25 6.93 -4.72 4.24
CA SER A 25 6.13 -5.89 4.65
C SER A 25 5.59 -6.58 3.40
N SER A 26 5.76 -7.90 3.32
CA SER A 26 5.14 -8.69 2.25
C SER A 26 3.64 -8.83 2.54
N PRO A 27 2.75 -8.55 1.58
CA PRO A 27 1.32 -8.77 1.75
C PRO A 27 0.94 -10.23 2.04
N LYS A 28 1.87 -11.17 1.75
CA LYS A 28 1.72 -12.60 2.02
C LYS A 28 1.34 -12.91 3.47
N ALA A 29 1.95 -12.23 4.44
CA ALA A 29 1.68 -12.47 5.85
C ALA A 29 0.23 -12.15 6.20
N LEU A 30 -0.27 -11.00 5.72
CA LEU A 30 -1.66 -10.60 5.87
C LEU A 30 -2.61 -11.58 5.16
N PHE A 31 -2.31 -11.95 3.91
CA PHE A 31 -3.09 -12.92 3.16
C PHE A 31 -3.22 -14.26 3.89
N ASN A 32 -2.10 -14.80 4.39
CA ASN A 32 -2.10 -16.06 5.14
C ASN A 32 -2.94 -15.94 6.42
N ALA A 33 -2.77 -14.86 7.18
CA ALA A 33 -3.54 -14.61 8.39
C ALA A 33 -5.05 -14.53 8.10
N MET A 34 -5.45 -13.83 7.04
CA MET A 34 -6.85 -13.69 6.62
C MET A 34 -7.46 -15.01 6.10
N SER A 35 -6.64 -15.86 5.47
CA SER A 35 -7.06 -17.16 4.92
C SER A 35 -7.33 -18.20 6.02
N CYS A 36 -6.59 -18.14 7.13
CA CYS A 36 -6.69 -19.10 8.24
C CYS A 36 -7.69 -18.69 9.35
N LEU A 37 -8.54 -17.68 9.12
CA LEU A 37 -9.49 -17.22 10.14
C LEU A 37 -10.64 -18.22 10.36
N THR A 38 -10.99 -18.41 11.64
CA THR A 38 -12.22 -19.11 12.06
C THR A 38 -13.46 -18.35 11.63
N ASN A 39 -14.61 -19.03 11.57
CA ASN A 39 -15.88 -18.41 11.19
C ASN A 39 -16.29 -17.26 12.13
N GLU A 40 -15.96 -17.35 13.43
CA GLU A 40 -16.21 -16.28 14.40
C GLU A 40 -15.37 -15.04 14.12
N ARG A 41 -14.07 -15.21 13.87
CA ARG A 41 -13.17 -14.09 13.52
C ARG A 41 -13.58 -13.43 12.20
N LYS A 42 -14.00 -14.22 11.22
CA LYS A 42 -14.58 -13.70 9.97
C LYS A 42 -15.84 -12.88 10.22
N ARG A 43 -16.74 -13.33 11.12
CA ARG A 43 -17.94 -12.56 11.50
C ARG A 43 -17.58 -11.23 12.14
N CYS A 44 -16.58 -11.22 13.02
CA CYS A 44 -16.09 -10.01 13.68
C CYS A 44 -15.52 -9.00 12.66
N LEU A 45 -14.69 -9.44 11.71
CA LEU A 45 -14.19 -8.57 10.64
C LEU A 45 -15.31 -8.01 9.76
N LYS A 46 -16.37 -8.79 9.49
CA LYS A 46 -17.55 -8.29 8.78
C LYS A 46 -18.25 -7.17 9.54
N GLN A 47 -18.45 -7.34 10.85
CA GLN A 47 -19.06 -6.31 11.70
C GLN A 47 -18.22 -5.03 11.75
N MET A 48 -16.89 -5.15 11.72
CA MET A 48 -15.97 -4.00 11.64
C MET A 48 -15.90 -3.35 10.24
N GLY A 49 -16.55 -3.93 9.21
CA GLY A 49 -16.50 -3.42 7.84
C GLY A 49 -15.28 -3.86 7.03
N PHE A 50 -14.47 -4.80 7.53
CA PHE A 50 -13.27 -5.33 6.86
C PHE A 50 -13.53 -6.61 6.04
N GLU A 51 -14.78 -6.90 5.70
CA GLU A 51 -15.14 -8.15 5.00
C GLU A 51 -14.42 -8.34 3.66
N ARG A 52 -14.10 -7.25 2.97
CA ARG A 52 -13.41 -7.26 1.68
C ARG A 52 -11.97 -7.76 1.76
N TYR A 53 -11.37 -7.79 2.95
CA TYR A 53 -10.02 -8.33 3.16
C TYR A 53 -10.04 -9.85 3.34
N ILE A 54 -11.19 -10.45 3.62
CA ILE A 54 -11.32 -11.90 3.73
C ILE A 54 -11.13 -12.51 2.34
N ASN A 55 -10.13 -13.39 2.20
CA ASN A 55 -9.74 -14.02 0.93
C ASN A 55 -9.30 -13.04 -0.17
N PHE A 56 -8.86 -11.83 0.18
CA PHE A 56 -8.33 -10.90 -0.80
C PHE A 56 -6.98 -11.41 -1.33
N PRO A 57 -6.85 -11.82 -2.61
CA PRO A 57 -5.72 -12.61 -3.10
C PRO A 57 -4.50 -11.74 -3.43
N ILE A 58 -4.03 -10.94 -2.48
CA ILE A 58 -2.78 -10.20 -2.59
C ILE A 58 -1.68 -10.99 -1.86
N VAL A 59 -1.03 -11.86 -2.63
CA VAL A 59 0.10 -12.68 -2.20
C VAL A 59 1.41 -11.89 -2.30
N GLU A 60 1.51 -11.08 -3.34
CA GLU A 60 2.62 -10.18 -3.63
C GLU A 60 2.04 -8.82 -4.02
N LEU A 61 2.73 -7.74 -3.67
CA LEU A 61 2.36 -6.43 -4.18
C LEU A 61 2.91 -6.34 -5.61
N PRO A 62 2.06 -6.24 -6.64
CA PRO A 62 2.56 -6.12 -8.00
C PRO A 62 3.36 -4.82 -8.10
N SER A 63 4.60 -4.84 -8.61
CA SER A 63 5.36 -3.60 -8.86
C SER A 63 4.53 -2.60 -9.67
N THR A 64 3.73 -3.11 -10.61
CA THR A 64 2.78 -2.31 -11.40
C THR A 64 1.86 -1.44 -10.55
N LEU A 65 1.46 -1.88 -9.36
CA LEU A 65 0.64 -1.09 -8.45
C LEU A 65 1.44 0.09 -7.88
N ALA A 66 2.70 -0.12 -7.48
CA ALA A 66 3.55 0.96 -6.99
C ALA A 66 3.81 2.01 -8.07
N TYR A 67 4.14 1.56 -9.30
CA TYR A 67 4.30 2.47 -10.43
C TYR A 67 3.01 3.18 -10.80
N HIS A 68 1.87 2.48 -10.75
CA HIS A 68 0.57 3.10 -10.98
C HIS A 68 0.29 4.23 -9.97
N VAL A 69 0.65 4.05 -8.70
CA VAL A 69 0.53 5.12 -7.69
C VAL A 69 1.39 6.32 -8.07
N ILE A 70 2.65 6.11 -8.48
CA ILE A 70 3.56 7.19 -8.89
C ILE A 70 3.03 7.93 -10.12
N GLU A 71 2.60 7.20 -11.15
CA GLU A 71 2.07 7.77 -12.40
C GLU A 71 0.79 8.58 -12.18
N ASN A 72 -0.05 8.20 -11.21
CA ASN A 72 -1.32 8.85 -10.94
C ASN A 72 -1.28 9.81 -9.75
N PHE A 73 -0.10 10.02 -9.14
CA PHE A 73 0.08 10.98 -8.07
C PHE A 73 0.29 12.39 -8.65
N HIS A 74 -0.60 13.30 -8.31
CA HIS A 74 -0.52 14.69 -8.73
C HIS A 74 0.13 15.54 -7.63
N THR A 75 1.44 15.75 -7.76
CA THR A 75 2.27 16.48 -6.79
C THR A 75 1.75 17.87 -6.42
N PRO A 76 1.29 18.73 -7.36
CA PRO A 76 0.87 20.08 -6.99
C PRO A 76 -0.33 20.13 -6.03
N SER A 77 -1.27 19.19 -6.14
CA SER A 77 -2.42 19.10 -5.22
C SER A 77 -2.24 18.05 -4.12
N MET A 78 -1.09 17.36 -4.09
CA MET A 78 -0.78 16.26 -3.18
C MET A 78 -1.89 15.22 -3.13
N GLU A 79 -2.32 14.73 -4.29
CA GLU A 79 -3.40 13.75 -4.38
C GLU A 79 -3.05 12.57 -5.29
N LEU A 80 -3.38 11.37 -4.84
CA LEU A 80 -3.42 10.20 -5.71
C LEU A 80 -4.79 10.19 -6.41
N ARG A 81 -4.79 10.39 -7.73
CA ARG A 81 -6.02 10.35 -8.54
C ARG A 81 -6.34 8.91 -8.91
N LEU A 82 -7.54 8.47 -8.61
CA LEU A 82 -8.02 7.14 -8.95
C LEU A 82 -9.15 7.29 -9.97
N GLN A 83 -9.53 6.18 -10.62
CA GLN A 83 -10.70 6.20 -11.52
C GLN A 83 -11.98 6.62 -10.80
N LYS A 84 -12.06 6.34 -9.49
CA LYS A 84 -13.21 6.68 -8.64
C LYS A 84 -12.72 7.50 -7.44
N GLY A 85 -12.57 8.80 -7.67
CA GLY A 85 -12.20 9.77 -6.64
C GLY A 85 -10.69 10.01 -6.50
N SER A 86 -10.30 10.71 -5.45
CA SER A 86 -8.88 10.95 -5.14
C SER A 86 -8.57 10.76 -3.67
N VAL A 87 -7.33 10.38 -3.39
CA VAL A 87 -6.80 10.27 -2.03
C VAL A 87 -5.82 11.43 -1.82
N LYS A 88 -6.23 12.45 -1.08
CA LYS A 88 -5.33 13.53 -0.67
C LYS A 88 -4.33 13.05 0.38
N ALA A 89 -3.05 13.30 0.13
CA ALA A 89 -1.96 13.20 1.09
C ALA A 89 -1.84 14.55 1.82
N THR A 90 -2.32 14.59 3.06
CA THR A 90 -2.25 15.79 3.91
C THR A 90 -1.20 15.58 5.00
N ARG A 91 -0.65 16.68 5.54
CA ARG A 91 0.28 16.63 6.69
C ARG A 91 -0.34 15.87 7.87
N GLN A 92 -1.63 16.12 8.14
CA GLN A 92 -2.37 15.43 9.18
C GLN A 92 -2.41 13.91 8.95
N LYS A 93 -2.75 13.44 7.73
CA LYS A 93 -2.77 12.00 7.44
C LYS A 93 -1.40 11.35 7.56
N VAL A 94 -0.34 12.05 7.15
CA VAL A 94 1.03 11.57 7.29
C VAL A 94 1.37 11.41 8.78
N HIS A 95 1.01 12.40 9.61
CA HIS A 95 1.14 12.32 11.05
C HIS A 95 0.32 11.15 11.63
N ASP A 96 -0.95 11.00 11.26
CA ASP A 96 -1.81 9.98 11.85
C ASP A 96 -1.40 8.55 11.47
N ILE A 97 -0.85 8.36 10.27
CA ILE A 97 -0.45 7.03 9.76
C ILE A 97 0.99 6.67 10.12
N LEU A 98 1.92 7.63 10.02
CA LEU A 98 3.35 7.38 10.20
C LEU A 98 3.88 7.93 11.54
N SER A 99 3.04 8.56 12.35
CA SER A 99 3.40 9.22 13.61
C SER A 99 4.53 10.26 13.44
N ILE A 100 4.66 10.83 12.25
CA ILE A 100 5.65 11.88 11.98
C ILE A 100 5.13 13.19 12.58
N PRO A 101 5.86 13.82 13.53
CA PRO A 101 5.39 14.99 14.23
C PRO A 101 5.13 16.15 13.26
N MET A 102 4.02 16.86 13.47
CA MET A 102 3.74 18.09 12.75
C MET A 102 4.67 19.20 13.25
N GLY A 103 5.18 20.00 12.32
CA GLY A 103 6.07 21.10 12.66
C GLY A 103 6.73 21.70 11.44
N ASN A 104 7.74 22.52 11.70
CA ASN A 104 8.53 23.21 10.67
C ASN A 104 9.92 22.60 10.47
N THR A 105 10.33 21.70 11.36
CA THR A 105 11.61 20.97 11.26
C THR A 105 11.52 19.92 10.16
N LYS A 106 12.50 19.88 9.26
CA LYS A 106 12.55 18.85 8.24
C LYS A 106 12.97 17.53 8.90
N LEU A 107 12.48 16.41 8.37
CA LEU A 107 12.81 15.08 8.89
C LEU A 107 14.33 14.83 8.91
N GLN A 108 15.05 15.33 7.90
CA GLN A 108 16.51 15.23 7.79
C GLN A 108 17.29 16.08 8.80
N ASP A 109 16.64 17.06 9.43
CA ASP A 109 17.24 17.93 10.43
C ASP A 109 16.98 17.40 11.85
N LEU A 110 16.24 16.28 11.98
CA LEU A 110 16.03 15.64 13.27
C LEU A 110 17.30 14.91 13.72
N GLU A 111 17.67 15.11 14.97
CA GLU A 111 18.77 14.37 15.59
C GLU A 111 18.42 12.87 15.62
N GLN A 112 19.43 12.04 15.35
CA GLN A 112 19.30 10.60 15.58
C GLN A 112 19.16 10.36 17.08
N ARG A 113 18.11 9.61 17.45
CA ARG A 113 17.93 9.15 18.83
C ARG A 113 18.99 8.09 19.15
N ASP A 114 19.51 8.15 20.37
CA ASP A 114 20.36 7.08 20.90
C ASP A 114 19.54 5.77 21.02
N ALA A 115 20.22 4.63 20.94
CA ALA A 115 19.56 3.33 21.11
C ALA A 115 18.91 3.18 22.51
N ASN A 116 19.45 3.86 23.53
CA ASN A 116 18.91 3.87 24.89
C ASN A 116 17.98 5.07 25.15
N ASP A 117 17.55 5.79 24.11
CA ASP A 117 16.58 6.87 24.27
C ASP A 117 15.31 6.32 24.95
N PRO A 118 14.80 6.97 26.02
CA PRO A 118 13.62 6.51 26.74
C PRO A 118 12.43 6.20 25.84
N PHE A 119 12.24 6.94 24.74
CA PHE A 119 11.20 6.68 23.76
C PHE A 119 11.38 5.33 23.06
N ILE A 120 12.62 4.97 22.68
CA ILE A 120 12.90 3.70 21.99
C ILE A 120 12.65 2.54 22.95
N VAL A 121 13.14 2.65 24.20
CA VAL A 121 12.93 1.65 25.24
C VAL A 121 11.44 1.44 25.53
N GLU A 122 10.68 2.54 25.70
CA GLU A 122 9.23 2.47 25.93
C GLU A 122 8.48 1.86 24.73
N TRP A 123 8.87 2.22 23.50
CA TRP A 123 8.28 1.67 22.28
C TRP A 123 8.55 0.17 22.14
N GLU A 124 9.77 -0.30 22.39
CA GLU A 124 10.10 -1.73 22.34
C GLU A 124 9.36 -2.53 23.43
N ALA A 125 9.22 -1.97 24.63
CA ALA A 125 8.50 -2.59 25.72
C ALA A 125 7.02 -2.85 25.39
N GLN A 126 6.38 -2.04 24.54
CA GLN A 126 4.98 -2.26 24.10
C GLN A 126 4.78 -3.58 23.33
N TYR A 127 5.82 -4.09 22.69
CA TYR A 127 5.76 -5.28 21.84
C TYR A 127 6.56 -6.46 22.41
N SER A 128 7.15 -6.28 23.59
CA SER A 128 7.86 -7.31 24.33
C SER A 128 6.84 -8.07 25.19
N TRP A 129 6.57 -9.32 24.81
CA TRP A 129 5.62 -10.22 25.49
C TRP A 129 6.30 -11.04 26.58
#